data_AF-A0A9P7X6G2-F1
#
_entry.id   AF-A0A9P7X6G2-F1
#
_cell.length_a   1.000
_cell.length_b   1.000
_cell.length_c   1.000
_cell.angle_alpha   90.00
_cell.angle_beta   90.00
_cell.angle_gamma   90.00
#
_symmetry.space_group_name_H-M   'P 1'
#
loop_
_entity.id
_entity.type
_entity.pdbx_description
1 polymer ?
#
loop_
_entity_poly.entity_id
_entity_poly.type
_entity_poly.pdbx_seq_one_letter_code
_entity_poly.pdbx_strand_id
1 'polypeptide(L)'
;MKTTATAAAAALVLASSAAARTFTVYNNCPFTIWPALFTDLNVGTAVPTQPTGWAQSAYQSISFSVPNNWTAGRIWGRRDCDFTTNPGPNSCLDGGCNGGLLCDPHTGTGVPPA
;
A
#
# COMPACT_ATOMS: atom_id res chain seq x y z
N MET A 1 -49.35 39.57 7.77
CA MET A 1 -48.05 39.20 8.36
C MET A 1 -48.21 37.79 8.94
N LYS A 2 -47.73 36.75 8.23
CA LYS A 2 -47.64 35.38 8.76
C LYS A 2 -46.21 34.94 8.52
N THR A 3 -45.46 34.83 9.60
CA THR A 3 -44.04 34.51 9.62
C THR A 3 -43.88 33.00 9.61
N THR A 4 -43.36 32.44 8.51
CA THR A 4 -43.01 31.02 8.42
C THR A 4 -41.60 30.84 9.00
N ALA A 5 -41.49 30.11 10.11
CA ALA A 5 -40.20 29.76 10.70
C ALA A 5 -39.63 28.52 9.99
N THR A 6 -38.51 28.69 9.30
CA THR A 6 -37.71 27.59 8.74
C THR A 6 -36.84 26.99 9.84
N ALA A 7 -37.12 25.77 10.24
CA ALA A 7 -36.26 25.01 11.15
C ALA A 7 -35.07 24.45 10.35
N ALA A 8 -33.85 24.92 10.63
CA ALA A 8 -32.63 24.35 10.08
C ALA A 8 -32.25 23.09 10.88
N ALA A 9 -32.39 21.91 10.27
CA ALA A 9 -31.89 20.67 10.85
C ALA A 9 -30.37 20.62 10.70
N ALA A 10 -29.64 20.71 11.82
CA ALA A 10 -28.20 20.49 11.83
C ALA A 10 -27.91 18.98 11.82
N ALA A 11 -27.35 18.48 10.71
CA ALA A 11 -26.88 17.11 10.63
C ALA A 11 -25.54 16.98 11.38
N LEU A 12 -25.53 16.24 12.50
CA LEU A 12 -24.29 15.85 13.17
C LEU A 12 -23.58 14.80 12.31
N VAL A 13 -22.51 15.20 11.63
CA VAL A 13 -21.62 14.25 10.96
C VAL A 13 -20.73 13.62 12.03
N LEU A 14 -21.02 12.37 12.39
CA LEU A 14 -20.13 11.55 13.21
C LEU A 14 -18.90 11.22 12.37
N ALA A 15 -17.82 11.97 12.56
CA ALA A 15 -16.51 11.60 12.04
C ALA A 15 -16.01 10.38 12.82
N SER A 16 -16.23 9.18 12.28
CA SER A 16 -15.59 7.97 12.79
C SER A 16 -14.09 8.08 12.57
N SER A 17 -13.32 8.30 13.64
CA SER A 17 -11.88 8.17 13.59
C SER A 17 -11.54 6.70 13.36
N ALA A 18 -11.18 6.34 12.13
CA ALA A 18 -10.57 5.06 11.86
C ALA A 18 -9.24 5.03 12.62
N ALA A 19 -9.17 4.28 13.72
CA ALA A 19 -7.88 3.95 14.31
C ALA A 19 -7.04 3.30 13.20
N ALA A 20 -5.82 3.78 13.01
CA ALA A 20 -4.88 3.23 12.05
C ALA A 20 -3.77 2.54 12.83
N ARG A 21 -3.29 1.40 12.33
CA ARG A 21 -2.16 0.66 12.90
C ARG A 21 -0.89 1.01 12.14
N THR A 22 0.25 0.99 12.82
CA THR A 22 1.55 1.25 12.17
C THR A 22 2.22 -0.06 11.81
N PHE A 23 2.64 -0.20 10.56
CA PHE A 23 3.49 -1.30 10.11
C PHE A 23 4.91 -0.77 9.90
N THR A 24 5.91 -1.57 10.27
CA THR A 24 7.33 -1.27 10.05
C THR A 24 7.95 -2.37 9.23
N VAL A 25 8.47 -2.03 8.07
CA VAL A 25 9.26 -2.94 7.23
C VAL A 25 10.73 -2.67 7.48
N TYR A 26 11.44 -3.64 8.05
CA TYR A 26 12.87 -3.56 8.32
C TYR A 26 13.62 -4.49 7.37
N ASN A 27 14.59 -3.93 6.65
CA ASN A 27 15.49 -4.69 5.80
C ASN A 27 16.70 -5.12 6.63
N ASN A 28 16.69 -6.35 7.14
CA ASN A 28 17.85 -6.90 7.87
C ASN A 28 18.90 -7.55 6.96
N CYS A 29 18.76 -7.43 5.63
CA CYS A 29 19.74 -7.97 4.68
C CYS A 29 20.92 -7.00 4.51
N PRO A 30 22.13 -7.51 4.21
CA PRO A 30 23.32 -6.69 3.94
C PRO A 30 23.31 -6.04 2.54
N PHE A 31 22.15 -5.95 1.88
CA PHE A 31 21.98 -5.41 0.54
C PHE A 31 20.62 -4.70 0.41
N THR A 32 20.46 -3.89 -0.63
CA THR A 32 19.19 -3.25 -0.97
C THR A 32 18.17 -4.30 -1.38
N ILE A 33 16.97 -4.20 -0.81
CA ILE A 33 15.78 -4.92 -1.28
C ILE A 33 14.78 -3.92 -1.84
N TRP A 34 13.81 -4.42 -2.61
CA TRP A 34 12.71 -3.60 -3.10
C TRP A 34 11.39 -4.13 -2.57
N PRO A 35 10.97 -3.80 -1.34
CA PRO A 35 9.70 -4.30 -0.85
C PRO A 35 8.56 -3.83 -1.74
N ALA A 36 7.53 -4.67 -1.82
CA ALA A 36 6.33 -4.43 -2.57
C ALA A 36 5.10 -4.57 -1.68
N LEU A 37 4.03 -3.86 -2.04
CA LEU A 37 2.77 -3.83 -1.31
C LEU A 37 1.62 -3.93 -2.31
N PHE A 38 0.70 -4.85 -2.04
CA PHE A 38 -0.51 -5.04 -2.84
C PHE A 38 -1.73 -5.13 -1.94
N THR A 39 -2.88 -4.64 -2.42
CA THR A 39 -4.18 -4.80 -1.79
C THR A 39 -5.12 -5.37 -2.84
N ASP A 40 -5.80 -6.48 -2.54
CA ASP A 40 -6.87 -6.96 -3.42
C ASP A 40 -8.10 -6.06 -3.29
N LEU A 41 -8.22 -5.11 -4.24
CA LEU A 41 -9.30 -4.13 -4.27
C LEU A 41 -10.68 -4.75 -4.55
N ASN A 42 -10.77 -6.04 -4.90
CA ASN A 42 -12.04 -6.75 -4.99
C ASN A 42 -12.56 -7.19 -3.61
N VAL A 43 -11.68 -7.30 -2.61
CA VAL A 43 -12.03 -7.70 -1.24
C VAL A 43 -12.26 -6.47 -0.34
N GLY A 44 -11.50 -5.40 -0.55
CA GLY A 44 -11.67 -4.16 0.22
C GLY A 44 -10.98 -2.96 -0.42
N THR A 45 -11.45 -1.75 -0.10
CA THR A 45 -10.98 -0.50 -0.74
C THR A 45 -10.00 0.31 0.11
N ALA A 46 -9.82 -0.05 1.37
CA ALA A 46 -8.88 0.63 2.25
C ALA A 46 -7.44 0.25 1.90
N VAL A 47 -6.57 1.25 1.71
CA VAL A 47 -5.16 1.03 1.33
C VAL A 47 -4.21 1.71 2.34
N PRO A 48 -3.04 1.12 2.63
CA PRO A 48 -1.99 1.78 3.40
C PRO A 48 -1.50 3.09 2.76
N THR A 49 -0.87 3.96 3.56
CA THR A 49 -0.29 5.23 3.05
C THR A 49 1.00 5.04 2.26
N GLN A 50 1.59 3.86 2.32
CA GLN A 50 2.85 3.53 1.66
C GLN A 50 2.61 3.20 0.17
N PRO A 51 3.51 3.65 -0.74
CA PRO A 51 3.46 3.24 -2.15
C PRO A 51 3.55 1.72 -2.33
N THR A 52 3.05 1.23 -3.46
CA THR A 52 3.01 -0.21 -3.80
C THR A 52 4.39 -0.84 -4.04
N GLY A 53 5.46 -0.03 -4.03
CA GLY A 53 6.82 -0.52 -3.91
C GLY A 53 7.83 0.59 -3.70
N TRP A 54 9.01 0.24 -3.17
CA TRP A 54 10.08 1.18 -2.89
C TRP A 54 11.43 0.47 -2.86
N ALA A 55 12.52 1.22 -2.97
CA ALA A 55 13.86 0.71 -2.69
C ALA A 55 14.18 0.93 -1.20
N GLN A 56 14.76 -0.09 -0.55
CA GLN A 56 15.14 -0.02 0.85
C GLN A 56 16.56 -0.55 1.04
N SER A 57 17.47 0.37 1.34
CA SER A 57 18.89 0.05 1.58
C SER A 57 19.07 -0.92 2.76
N ALA A 58 20.25 -1.55 2.82
CA ALA A 58 20.63 -2.43 3.91
C ALA A 58 20.41 -1.80 5.29
N TYR A 59 19.84 -2.57 6.22
CA TYR A 59 19.60 -2.18 7.62
C TYR A 59 18.73 -0.94 7.82
N GLN A 60 17.96 -0.53 6.81
CA GLN A 60 17.00 0.56 6.92
C GLN A 60 15.61 0.05 7.29
N SER A 61 14.78 0.95 7.82
CA SER A 61 13.37 0.69 8.11
C SER A 61 12.47 1.78 7.54
N ILE A 62 11.25 1.40 7.16
CA ILE A 62 10.18 2.34 6.83
C ILE A 62 8.95 1.96 7.64
N SER A 63 8.35 2.96 8.28
CA SER A 63 7.09 2.81 9.03
C SER A 63 5.99 3.60 8.35
N PHE A 64 4.79 3.03 8.26
CA PHE A 64 3.64 3.67 7.61
C PHE A 64 2.32 3.28 8.26
N SER A 65 1.30 4.10 7.99
CA SER A 65 -0.04 3.91 8.51
C SER A 65 -0.83 2.91 7.65
N VAL A 66 -1.52 2.01 8.32
CA VAL A 66 -2.37 0.97 7.74
C VAL A 66 -3.77 1.11 8.32
N PRO A 67 -4.81 1.29 7.47
CA PRO A 67 -6.19 1.31 7.95
C PRO A 67 -6.57 0.04 8.69
N ASN A 68 -7.36 0.15 9.77
CA ASN A 68 -7.82 -1.04 10.51
C ASN A 68 -8.72 -1.97 9.68
N ASN A 69 -9.41 -1.44 8.68
CA ASN A 69 -10.21 -2.22 7.73
C ASN A 69 -9.42 -2.64 6.48
N TRP A 70 -8.08 -2.54 6.49
CA TRP A 70 -7.26 -3.11 5.42
C TRP A 70 -7.34 -4.63 5.43
N THR A 71 -7.83 -5.21 4.33
CA THR A 71 -8.06 -6.63 4.13
C THR A 71 -7.35 -7.11 2.87
N ALA A 72 -7.05 -8.41 2.79
CA ALA A 72 -6.37 -9.05 1.65
C ALA A 72 -5.09 -8.33 1.18
N GLY A 73 -4.36 -7.73 2.12
CA GLY A 73 -3.08 -7.07 1.89
C GLY A 73 -1.91 -8.04 1.82
N ARG A 74 -0.93 -7.75 0.97
CA ARG A 74 0.35 -8.48 0.88
C ARG A 74 1.50 -7.49 0.93
N ILE A 75 2.54 -7.85 1.67
CA ILE A 75 3.86 -7.19 1.66
C ILE A 75 4.90 -8.29 1.46
N TRP A 76 5.81 -8.11 0.52
CA TRP A 76 6.88 -9.08 0.24
C TRP A 76 8.17 -8.38 -0.19
N GLY A 77 9.28 -9.12 -0.14
CA GLY A 77 10.59 -8.62 -0.59
C GLY A 77 10.82 -8.93 -2.07
N ARG A 78 11.62 -8.09 -2.72
CA ARG A 78 12.15 -8.35 -4.07
C ARG A 78 13.64 -8.12 -4.07
N ARG A 79 14.38 -8.90 -4.86
CA ARG A 79 15.84 -8.88 -4.93
C ARG A 79 16.33 -8.59 -6.34
N ASP A 80 17.50 -7.94 -6.39
CA ASP A 80 18.26 -7.64 -7.61
C ASP A 80 17.39 -7.02 -8.72
N CYS A 81 16.69 -5.93 -8.39
CA CYS A 81 15.78 -5.27 -9.32
C CYS A 81 16.45 -4.19 -10.18
N ASP A 82 16.11 -4.17 -11.47
CA ASP A 82 16.40 -3.11 -12.42
C ASP A 82 15.12 -2.76 -13.22
N PHE A 83 14.62 -1.55 -13.00
CA PHE A 83 13.40 -1.05 -13.65
C PHE A 83 13.68 -0.15 -14.87
N THR A 84 14.94 0.02 -15.27
CA THR A 84 15.32 0.93 -16.36
C THR A 84 15.00 0.38 -17.75
N THR A 85 14.97 -0.95 -17.90
CA THR A 85 14.82 -1.64 -19.19
C THR A 85 13.45 -2.28 -19.40
N ASN A 86 12.78 -2.66 -18.32
CA ASN A 86 11.45 -3.27 -18.32
C ASN A 86 10.73 -2.86 -17.01
N PRO A 87 9.47 -2.41 -17.03
CA PRO A 87 8.68 -2.19 -15.82
C PRO A 87 7.73 -3.37 -15.51
N GLY A 88 8.17 -4.61 -15.76
CA GLY A 88 7.37 -5.83 -15.61
C GLY A 88 7.82 -6.71 -14.44
N PRO A 89 7.25 -7.93 -14.30
CA PRO A 89 7.65 -8.86 -13.25
C PRO A 89 9.09 -9.33 -13.37
N ASN A 90 9.64 -9.41 -14.57
CA ASN A 90 11.01 -9.88 -14.81
C ASN A 90 12.07 -8.81 -14.55
N SER A 91 11.69 -7.65 -14.03
CA SER A 91 12.59 -6.57 -13.62
C SER A 91 13.33 -6.88 -12.33
N CYS A 92 12.91 -7.90 -11.59
CA CYS A 92 13.58 -8.40 -10.38
C CYS A 92 13.94 -9.87 -10.58
N LEU A 93 14.98 -10.33 -9.87
CA LEU A 93 15.37 -11.75 -9.87
C LEU A 93 14.27 -12.63 -9.24
N ASP A 94 13.65 -12.13 -8.17
CA ASP A 94 12.54 -12.76 -7.46
C ASP A 94 11.50 -11.72 -7.03
N GLY A 95 10.29 -12.18 -6.73
CA GLY A 95 9.21 -11.37 -6.19
C GLY A 95 8.70 -10.24 -7.09
N GLY A 96 9.11 -10.18 -8.36
CA GLY A 96 8.68 -9.10 -9.25
C GLY A 96 7.16 -9.04 -9.45
N CYS A 97 6.65 -7.88 -9.87
CA CYS A 97 5.23 -7.64 -10.06
C CYS A 97 4.96 -6.86 -11.34
N ASN A 98 3.73 -6.96 -11.86
CA ASN A 98 3.28 -6.05 -12.91
C ASN A 98 3.36 -4.61 -12.41
N GLY A 99 3.86 -3.68 -13.22
CA GLY A 99 4.04 -2.26 -12.86
C GLY A 99 5.48 -1.86 -12.50
N GLY A 100 6.37 -2.81 -12.23
CA GLY A 100 7.78 -2.53 -12.00
C GLY A 100 8.02 -2.03 -10.58
N LEU A 101 8.67 -0.88 -10.39
CA LEU A 101 8.99 -0.39 -9.04
C LEU A 101 7.72 -0.24 -8.19
N LEU A 102 6.69 0.37 -8.76
CA LEU A 102 5.37 0.49 -8.16
C LEU A 102 4.48 -0.61 -8.73
N CYS A 103 4.14 -1.60 -7.92
CA CYS A 103 3.24 -2.66 -8.37
C CYS A 103 1.88 -2.08 -8.77
N ASP A 104 1.34 -2.60 -9.86
CA ASP A 104 0.01 -2.25 -10.36
C ASP A 104 -1.05 -2.58 -9.29
N PRO A 105 -1.97 -1.66 -8.96
CA PRO A 105 -2.90 -1.83 -7.85
C PRO A 105 -3.97 -2.91 -8.08
N HIS A 106 -4.12 -3.41 -9.31
CA HIS A 106 -5.13 -4.41 -9.67
C HIS A 106 -4.52 -5.77 -10.04
N THR A 107 -3.35 -5.75 -10.68
CA THR A 107 -2.71 -6.94 -11.27
C THR A 107 -1.28 -7.18 -10.76
N GLY A 108 -0.76 -6.30 -9.91
CA GLY A 108 0.60 -6.32 -9.39
C GLY A 108 0.83 -7.29 -8.23
N THR A 109 0.16 -8.44 -8.23
CA THR A 109 0.49 -9.50 -7.27
C THR A 109 1.92 -9.98 -7.53
N GLY A 110 2.69 -10.26 -6.48
CA GLY A 110 4.03 -10.82 -6.61
C GLY A 110 4.03 -12.13 -7.41
N VAL A 111 4.90 -12.20 -8.42
CA VAL A 111 5.11 -13.39 -9.23
C VAL A 111 6.07 -14.33 -8.47
N PRO A 112 5.66 -15.59 -8.18
CA PRO A 112 6.48 -16.50 -7.41
C PRO A 112 7.81 -16.86 -8.09
N PRO A 113 8.89 -17.14 -7.32
CA PRO A 113 8.93 -17.13 -5.85
C PRO A 113 8.87 -15.72 -5.27
N ALA A 114 8.04 -15.52 -4.24
CA ALA A 114 7.77 -14.24 -3.58
C ALA A 114 7.42 -14.45 -2.10
#